data_AF-A0A9E6DTN0-F1
#
_entry.id   AF-A0A9E6DTN0-F1
#
_cell.length_a   1.000
_cell.length_b   1.000
_cell.length_c   1.000
_cell.angle_alpha   90.00
_cell.angle_beta   90.00
_cell.angle_gamma   90.00
#
_symmetry.space_group_name_H-M   'P 1'
#
loop_
_entity.id
_entity.type
_entity.pdbx_description
1 polymer ?
#
loop_
_entity_poly.entity_id
_entity_poly.type
_entity_poly.pdbx_seq_one_letter_code
_entity_poly.pdbx_strand_id
1 'polypeptide(L)' 'MDRRSIKFDWNRARAFLVTAEEGSLSAAARALGMTQPTLSRQVSALESELDVVLFDRVG' A
#
# COMPACT_ATOMS: atom_id res chain seq x y z
N MET A 1 -23.39 12.29 -16.01
CA MET A 1 -22.05 12.37 -15.38
C MET A 1 -21.49 10.98 -15.31
N ASP A 2 -20.60 10.66 -16.24
CA ASP A 2 -20.03 9.33 -16.42
C ASP A 2 -19.11 9.04 -15.23
N ARG A 3 -19.56 8.19 -14.30
CA ARG A 3 -18.74 7.70 -13.18
C ARG A 3 -17.74 6.73 -13.83
N ARG A 4 -16.64 7.26 -14.36
CA ARG A 4 -15.46 6.46 -14.70
C ARG A 4 -15.18 5.57 -13.51
N SER A 5 -15.35 4.25 -13.70
CA SER A 5 -14.93 3.24 -12.74
C SER A 5 -13.47 3.53 -12.44
N ILE A 6 -13.19 4.09 -11.26
CA ILE A 6 -11.82 4.32 -10.84
C ILE A 6 -11.26 2.91 -10.67
N LYS A 7 -10.35 2.49 -11.57
CA LYS A 7 -9.64 1.20 -11.48
C LYS A 7 -8.56 1.24 -10.39
N PHE A 8 -8.92 1.80 -9.23
CA PHE A 8 -8.05 1.94 -8.08
C PHE A 8 -8.25 0.72 -7.18
N ASP A 9 -7.18 -0.02 -6.96
CA ASP A 9 -7.22 -1.19 -6.09
C ASP A 9 -7.17 -0.75 -4.63
N TRP A 10 -8.35 -0.73 -3.99
CA TRP A 10 -8.51 -0.37 -2.59
C TRP A 10 -7.69 -1.24 -1.63
N ASN A 11 -7.27 -2.45 -2.02
CA ASN A 11 -6.37 -3.25 -1.18
C ASN A 11 -4.98 -2.62 -1.09
N ARG A 12 -4.51 -1.98 -2.16
CA ARG A 12 -3.24 -1.27 -2.17
C ARG A 12 -3.29 -0.02 -1.30
N ALA A 13 -4.42 0.71 -1.35
CA ALA A 13 -4.64 1.86 -0.47
C ALA A 13 -4.74 1.46 0.99
N ARG A 14 -5.41 0.33 1.29
CA ARG A 14 -5.43 -0.24 2.65
C ARG A 14 -4.03 -0.63 3.10
N ALA A 15 -3.22 -1.26 2.23
CA ALA A 15 -1.84 -1.62 2.55
C ALA A 15 -1.00 -0.39 2.91
N PHE A 16 -1.13 0.70 2.14
CA PHE A 16 -0.48 1.97 2.44
C PHE A 16 -0.94 2.53 3.79
N LEU A 17 -2.25 2.67 4.01
CA LEU A 17 -2.81 3.26 5.24
C LEU A 17 -2.31 2.52 6.48
N VAL A 18 -2.44 1.19 6.51
CA VAL A 18 -2.01 0.40 7.67
C VAL A 18 -0.49 0.45 7.84
N THR A 19 0.29 0.51 6.76
CA THR A 19 1.75 0.70 6.86
C THR A 19 2.12 2.05 7.48
N ALA A 20 1.39 3.12 7.14
CA ALA A 20 1.59 4.44 7.72
C ALA A 20 1.19 4.48 9.21
N GLU A 21 0.10 3.80 9.59
CA GLU A 21 -0.36 3.72 10.98
C GLU A 21 0.56 2.87 11.87
N GLU A 22 1.04 1.74 11.36
CA GLU A 22 1.90 0.80 12.10
C GLU A 22 3.38 1.20 12.09
N GLY A 23 3.78 2.16 11.25
CA GLY A 23 5.15 2.68 11.14
C GLY A 23 6.17 1.69 10.55
N SER A 24 5.78 0.48 10.18
CA SER A 24 6.66 -0.47 9.48
C SER A 24 5.87 -1.50 8.65
N LEU A 25 6.45 -1.91 7.52
CA LEU A 25 5.89 -2.96 6.67
C LEU A 25 5.71 -4.30 7.40
N SER A 26 6.61 -4.63 8.33
CA SER A 26 6.52 -5.88 9.10
C SER A 26 5.38 -5.86 10.11
N ALA A 27 5.13 -4.73 10.78
CA ALA A 27 3.99 -4.58 11.70
C ALA A 27 2.66 -4.58 10.95
N ALA A 28 2.55 -3.81 9.87
CA ALA A 28 1.37 -3.78 9.02
C ALA A 28 1.04 -5.13 8.37
N ALA A 29 2.05 -5.91 7.98
CA ALA A 29 1.83 -7.24 7.43
C ALA A 29 1.19 -8.17 8.48
N ARG A 30 1.65 -8.11 9.74
CA ARG A 30 1.02 -8.84 10.84
C ARG A 30 -0.41 -8.37 11.10
N ALA A 31 -0.64 -7.06 11.13
CA ALA A 31 -1.96 -6.46 11.34
C ALA A 31 -2.97 -6.88 10.26
N LEU A 32 -2.51 -7.02 9.01
CA LEU A 32 -3.33 -7.43 7.87
C LEU A 32 -3.39 -8.95 7.64
N GLY A 33 -2.68 -9.77 8.42
CA GLY A 33 -2.61 -11.22 8.20
C GLY A 33 -1.91 -11.60 6.90
N MET A 34 -0.96 -10.78 6.44
CA MET A 34 -0.22 -10.95 5.20
C MET A 34 1.26 -11.20 5.47
N THR A 35 1.98 -11.67 4.44
CA THR A 35 3.45 -11.68 4.48
C THR A 35 3.99 -10.29 4.10
N GLN A 36 5.08 -9.88 4.74
CA GLN A 36 5.73 -8.58 4.47
C GLN A 36 6.09 -8.38 2.98
N PRO A 37 6.58 -9.39 2.22
CA PRO A 37 6.80 -9.24 0.78
C PRO A 37 5.52 -8.97 -0.02
N THR A 38 4.38 -9.53 0.40
CA THR A 38 3.10 -9.30 -0.29
C THR A 38 2.61 -7.89 -0.04
N LEU A 39 2.70 -7.41 1.20
CA LEU A 39 2.34 -6.04 1.55
C LEU A 39 3.23 -5.02 0.80
N SER A 40 4.54 -5.26 0.79
CA SER A 40 5.51 -4.41 0.08
C SER A 40 5.19 -4.30 -1.42
N ARG A 41 4.79 -5.41 -2.07
CA ARG A 41 4.33 -5.39 -3.47
C ARG A 41 3.07 -4.56 -3.68
N GLN A 42 2.10 -4.63 -2.75
CA GLN A 42 0.88 -3.82 -2.85
C GLN A 42 1.17 -2.32 -2.73
N VAL A 43 2.02 -1.94 -1.77
CA VAL A 43 2.47 -0.55 -1.62
C VAL A 43 3.24 -0.08 -2.85
N SER A 44 4.20 -0.86 -3.34
CA SER A 44 4.98 -0.50 -4.55
C SER A 44 4.10 -0.37 -5.80
N ALA A 45 3.06 -1.21 -5.91
CA ALA A 45 2.11 -1.12 -7.00
C ALA A 45 1.24 0.15 -6.91
N LEU A 46 0.92 0.62 -5.69
CA LEU A 46 0.24 1.89 -5.47
C LEU A 46 1.13 3.08 -5.87
N GLU A 47 2.38 3.07 -5.42
CA GLU A 47 3.39 4.07 -5.77
C GLU A 47 3.52 4.21 -7.29
N SER A 48 3.56 3.08 -8.00
CA SER A 48 3.66 3.05 -9.46
C SER A 48 2.38 3.51 -10.17
N GLU A 49 1.20 3.21 -9.60
CA GLU A 49 -0.09 3.65 -10.17
C GLU A 49 -0.31 5.16 -10.02
N LEU A 50 0.21 5.72 -8.92
CA LEU A 50 0.09 7.14 -8.59
C LEU A 50 1.27 7.99 -9.09
N ASP A 51 2.34 7.35 -9.58
CA ASP A 51 3.62 7.98 -9.94
C ASP A 51 4.20 8.83 -8.80
N VAL A 52 4.18 8.28 -7.58
CA VAL A 52 4.64 8.95 -6.36
C VAL A 52 5.33 7.97 -5.41
N VAL A 53 6.33 8.45 -4.68
CA VAL A 53 6.94 7.70 -3.57
C VAL A 53 6.13 7.96 -2.30
N LEU A 54 5.62 6.90 -1.68
CA LEU A 54 4.76 6.99 -0.49
C LEU A 54 5.55 6.75 0.81
N PHE A 55 6.64 6.00 0.74
CA PHE A 55 7.53 5.77 1.89
C PHE A 55 9.00 5.94 1.52
N ASP A 56 9.73 6.64 2.38
CA ASP A 56 11.19 6.67 2.35
C ASP A 56 11.74 5.33 2.86
N ARG A 57 12.50 4.63 2.02
CA ARG A 57 13.14 3.37 2.39
C ARG A 57 14.42 3.69 3.17
N VAL A 58 14.29 3.82 4.47
CA VAL A 58 15.44 3.91 5.38
C VAL A 58 15.93 2.49 5.64
N GLY A 59 17.13 2.17 5.13
CA GLY A 59 17.80 0.88 5.36
C GLY A 59 18.41 0.79 6.76
#